data_AF-A0A533SDI5-F1
#
_entry.id   AF-A0A533SDI5-F1
#
_cell.length_a   1.000
_cell.length_b   1.000
_cell.length_c   1.000
_cell.angle_alpha   90.00
_cell.angle_beta   90.00
_cell.angle_gamma   90.00
#
_symmetry.space_group_name_H-M   'P 1'
#
loop_
_entity.id
_entity.type
_entity.pdbx_description
1 polymer ?
#
loop_
_entity_poly.entity_id
_entity_poly.type
_entity_poly.pdbx_seq_one_letter_code
_entity_poly.pdbx_strand_id
1 'polypeptide(L)' 'MKVRLCEKNKGKAKVAKRLEEEISELDLKIKKCIDLCNDCSKTRIARVDGKKVVADEVDELVKKITKSTKE' A
#
# COMPACT_ATOMS: atom_id res chain seq x y z
N MET A 1 -0.97 -10.23 -7.55
CA MET A 1 0.10 -9.37 -6.96
C MET A 1 0.04 -9.41 -5.44
N LYS A 2 1.19 -9.24 -4.76
CA LYS A 2 1.24 -9.22 -3.28
C LYS A 2 1.44 -7.80 -2.76
N VAL A 3 0.48 -7.26 -2.03
CA VAL A 3 0.58 -5.93 -1.39
C VAL A 3 0.73 -6.10 0.11
N ARG A 4 1.78 -5.52 0.67
CA ARG A 4 2.02 -5.49 2.11
C ARG A 4 1.89 -4.06 2.61
N LEU A 5 0.93 -3.85 3.49
CA LEU A 5 0.72 -2.57 4.16
C LEU A 5 1.27 -2.61 5.58
N CYS A 6 1.76 -1.48 6.05
CA CYS A 6 2.14 -1.31 7.45
C CYS A 6 0.91 -0.96 8.29
N GLU A 7 0.72 -1.64 9.41
CA GLU A 7 -0.36 -1.35 10.36
C GLU A 7 -0.24 0.04 10.97
N LYS A 8 0.98 0.58 11.11
CA LYS A 8 1.19 1.94 11.59
C LYS A 8 0.91 3.03 10.55
N ASN A 9 0.64 2.68 9.30
CA ASN A 9 0.47 3.67 8.23
C ASN A 9 -0.89 4.40 8.34
N LYS A 10 -0.86 5.74 8.23
CA LYS A 10 -2.05 6.62 8.29
C LYS A 10 -2.88 6.51 7.00
N GLY A 11 -4.04 5.87 7.09
CA GLY A 11 -4.95 5.69 5.95
C GLY A 11 -4.93 4.29 5.32
N LYS A 12 -4.22 3.32 5.94
CA LYS A 12 -4.18 1.90 5.53
C LYS A 12 -5.56 1.31 5.25
N ALA A 13 -6.59 1.66 6.02
CA ALA A 13 -7.93 1.11 5.89
C ALA A 13 -8.60 1.57 4.59
N LYS A 14 -8.44 2.85 4.22
CA LYS A 14 -8.95 3.38 2.94
C LYS A 14 -8.19 2.79 1.76
N VAL A 15 -6.86 2.69 1.88
CA VAL A 15 -6.00 2.07 0.84
C VAL A 15 -6.39 0.62 0.62
N ALA A 16 -6.51 -0.17 1.69
CA ALA A 16 -6.89 -1.58 1.62
C ALA A 16 -8.26 -1.76 0.98
N LYS A 17 -9.27 -1.03 1.47
CA LYS A 17 -10.62 -1.10 0.93
C LYS A 17 -10.68 -0.74 -0.55
N ARG A 18 -10.03 0.35 -0.98
CA ARG A 18 -9.97 0.74 -2.40
C ARG A 18 -9.25 -0.29 -3.27
N LEU A 19 -8.17 -0.86 -2.75
CA LEU A 19 -7.41 -1.89 -3.44
C LEU A 19 -8.19 -3.20 -3.61
N GLU A 20 -8.92 -3.62 -2.58
CA GLU A 20 -9.81 -4.77 -2.65
C GLU A 20 -10.99 -4.52 -3.60
N GLU A 21 -11.54 -3.30 -3.63
CA GLU A 21 -12.62 -2.92 -4.57
C GLU A 21 -12.15 -2.87 -6.02
N GLU A 22 -10.96 -2.30 -6.29
CA GLU A 22 -10.41 -2.19 -7.65
C GLU A 22 -9.82 -3.51 -8.16
N ILE A 23 -9.23 -4.31 -7.25
CA ILE A 23 -8.50 -5.54 -7.58
C ILE A 23 -8.88 -6.62 -6.55
N SER A 24 -9.96 -7.33 -6.84
CA SER A 24 -10.45 -8.40 -5.95
C SER A 24 -9.46 -9.57 -5.81
N GLU A 25 -8.55 -9.75 -6.77
CA GLU A 25 -7.52 -10.81 -6.78
C GLU A 25 -6.16 -10.37 -6.17
N LEU A 26 -6.15 -9.26 -5.45
CA LEU A 26 -4.96 -8.74 -4.79
C LEU A 26 -4.68 -9.48 -3.47
N ASP A 27 -3.49 -10.06 -3.29
CA ASP A 27 -3.06 -10.60 -1.99
C ASP A 27 -2.61 -9.44 -1.09
N LEU A 28 -3.57 -8.76 -0.48
CA LEU A 28 -3.32 -7.68 0.47
C LEU A 28 -3.12 -8.22 1.89
N LYS A 29 -1.94 -7.98 2.45
CA LYS A 29 -1.60 -8.35 3.83
C LYS A 29 -1.15 -7.15 4.62
N ILE A 30 -1.79 -6.93 5.76
CA ILE A 30 -1.37 -5.91 6.72
C ILE A 30 -0.38 -6.55 7.69
N LYS A 31 0.86 -6.06 7.71
CA LYS A 31 1.88 -6.46 8.69
C LYS A 31 2.12 -5.33 9.69
N LYS A 32 2.49 -5.70 10.93
CA LYS A 32 2.88 -4.74 11.98
C LYS A 32 4.00 -3.79 11.53
N CYS A 33 4.97 -4.31 10.77
CA CYS A 33 6.01 -3.54 10.13
C CYS A 33 6.39 -4.19 8.79
N ILE A 34 6.72 -3.38 7.80
CA ILE A 34 7.21 -3.81 6.48
C ILE A 34 8.68 -3.43 6.26
N ASP A 35 9.41 -3.20 7.36
CA ASP A 35 10.82 -2.77 7.39
C ASP A 35 11.08 -1.36 6.81
N LEU A 36 10.02 -0.59 6.60
CA LEU A 36 10.05 0.78 6.07
C LEU A 36 9.59 1.78 7.15
N CYS A 37 9.89 1.48 8.41
CA CYS A 37 9.38 2.24 9.56
C CYS A 37 9.86 3.70 9.57
N ASN A 38 11.00 3.98 8.92
CA ASN A 38 11.58 5.32 8.80
C ASN A 38 10.69 6.25 7.94
N ASP A 39 10.17 5.75 6.83
CA ASP A 39 9.25 6.49 5.94
C ASP A 39 7.79 6.42 6.42
N CYS A 40 7.41 5.35 7.13
CA CYS A 40 6.04 5.10 7.60
C CYS A 40 5.49 6.17 8.58
N SER A 41 6.38 6.88 9.28
CA SER A 41 5.98 7.96 10.21
C SER A 41 5.74 9.30 9.51
N LYS A 42 6.29 9.49 8.31
CA LYS A 42 6.22 10.76 7.57
C LYS A 42 5.24 10.71 6.40
N THR A 43 5.12 9.56 5.74
CA THR A 43 4.36 9.41 4.50
C THR A 43 3.60 8.09 4.46
N ARG A 44 2.71 7.96 3.46
CA ARG A 44 1.93 6.76 3.23
C ARG A 44 2.74 5.81 2.39
N ILE A 45 2.91 4.59 2.88
CA ILE A 45 3.77 3.59 2.25
C ILE A 45 3.08 2.23 2.08
N ALA A 46 3.41 1.55 1.01
CA ALA A 46 3.02 0.17 0.72
C ALA A 46 4.19 -0.58 0.08
N ARG A 47 4.23 -1.90 0.23
CA ARG A 47 5.18 -2.74 -0.49
C ARG A 47 4.42 -3.62 -1.46
N VAL A 48 4.56 -3.35 -2.76
CA VAL A 48 3.89 -4.05 -3.84
C VAL A 48 4.89 -4.95 -4.54
N ASP A 49 4.68 -6.25 -4.48
CA ASP A 49 5.53 -7.25 -5.15
C ASP A 49 7.03 -7.07 -4.89
N GLY A 50 7.37 -6.74 -3.63
CA GLY A 50 8.75 -6.48 -3.22
C GLY A 50 9.24 -5.05 -3.45
N LYS A 51 8.61 -4.26 -4.32
CA LYS A 51 8.89 -2.83 -4.54
C LYS A 51 8.25 -1.97 -3.46
N LYS A 52 8.99 -0.98 -2.96
CA LYS A 52 8.44 0.05 -2.06
C LYS A 52 7.72 1.11 -2.88
N VAL A 53 6.49 1.42 -2.50
CA VAL A 53 5.67 2.48 -3.08
C VAL A 53 5.37 3.47 -1.96
N VAL A 54 5.77 4.72 -2.18
CA VAL A 54 5.56 5.81 -1.24
C VAL A 54 4.74 6.92 -1.92
N ALA A 55 3.82 7.49 -1.18
CA ALA A 55 2.99 8.59 -1.61
C ALA A 55 2.65 9.49 -0.43
N ASP A 56 2.37 10.75 -0.74
CA ASP A 56 1.95 11.70 0.27
C ASP A 56 0.48 11.46 0.65
N GLU A 57 -0.37 11.14 -0.33
CA GLU A 57 -1.82 10.92 -0.17
C GLU A 57 -2.28 9.46 -0.32
N VAL A 58 -3.47 9.16 0.23
CA VAL A 58 -4.11 7.85 0.09
C VAL A 58 -4.47 7.56 -1.37
N ASP A 59 -5.02 8.55 -2.08
CA ASP A 59 -5.44 8.42 -3.48
C ASP A 59 -4.23 8.18 -4.40
N GLU A 60 -3.18 8.98 -4.22
CA GLU A 60 -1.88 8.83 -4.89
C GLU A 60 -1.26 7.44 -4.65
N LEU A 61 -1.30 6.95 -3.40
CA LEU A 61 -0.78 5.63 -3.08
C LEU A 61 -1.55 4.54 -3.83
N VAL A 62 -2.88 4.58 -3.76
CA VAL A 62 -3.74 3.61 -4.45
C VAL A 62 -3.48 3.68 -5.95
N LYS A 63 -3.47 4.87 -6.57
CA LYS A 63 -3.16 5.05 -7.99
C LYS A 63 -1.81 4.46 -8.37
N LYS A 64 -0.74 4.70 -7.61
CA LYS A 64 0.57 4.11 -7.90
C LYS A 64 0.55 2.59 -7.81
N ILE A 65 -0.15 2.03 -6.81
CA ILE A 65 -0.28 0.59 -6.65
C ILE A 65 -1.06 0.01 -7.82
N THR A 66 -2.27 0.52 -8.12
CA THR A 66 -3.12 0.08 -9.24
C THR A 66 -2.40 0.22 -10.58
N LYS A 67 -1.64 1.30 -10.79
CA LYS A 67 -0.83 1.50 -11.99
C LYS A 67 0.29 0.47 -12.10
N SER A 68 0.94 0.14 -10.99
CA SER A 68 1.95 -0.94 -10.95
C SER A 68 1.34 -2.31 -11.26
N THR A 69 0.04 -2.51 -11.03
CA THR A 69 -0.68 -3.76 -11.35
C THR A 69 -1.02 -3.93 -12.82
N LYS A 70 -0.95 -2.85 -13.62
CA LYS A 70 -1.49 -2.81 -14.99
C LYS A 70 -0.41 -2.78 -16.08
N GLU A 71 0.86 -2.90 -15.70
CA GLU A 71 2.03 -3.03 -16.58
C GLU A 71 2.54 -4.48 -16.66
#